data_AF-A0A3L6S1I1-F1
#
_entry.id   AF-A0A3L6S1I1-F1
#
_cell.length_a   1.000
_cell.length_b   1.000
_cell.length_c   1.000
_cell.angle_alpha   90.00
_cell.angle_beta   90.00
_cell.angle_gamma   90.00
#
_symmetry.space_group_name_H-M   'P 1'
#
loop_
_entity.id
_entity.type
_entity.pdbx_description
1 polymer ?
#
loop_
_entity_poly.entity_id
_entity_poly.type
_entity_poly.pdbx_seq_one_letter_code
_entity_poly.pdbx_strand_id
1 'polypeptide(L)'
;MPLPRESAPSGSISRVCPLPSGSTADAPYYDDPAARWWNGGEYEALSDSQRAAYEGVRNNSMFYDYCTDELRFNNHVPLECSYN
;
A
#
# COMPACT_ATOMS: atom_id res chain seq x y z
N MET A 1 -40.62 4.61 -12.15
CA MET A 1 -41.05 4.82 -10.75
C MET A 1 -39.90 5.51 -10.03
N PRO A 2 -40.05 6.77 -9.58
CA PRO A 2 -38.99 7.44 -8.83
C PRO A 2 -39.02 7.01 -7.36
N LEU A 3 -37.84 6.76 -6.79
CA LEU A 3 -37.68 6.42 -5.37
C LEU A 3 -37.90 7.65 -4.48
N PRO A 4 -38.45 7.50 -3.27
CA PRO A 4 -38.67 8.62 -2.36
C PRO A 4 -37.33 9.20 -1.91
N ARG A 5 -37.24 10.53 -1.96
CA ARG A 5 -36.12 11.30 -1.43
C ARG A 5 -36.25 11.34 0.09
N GLU A 6 -35.42 10.57 0.79
CA GLU A 6 -35.33 10.66 2.26
C GLU A 6 -34.84 12.04 2.67
N SER A 7 -35.62 12.70 3.55
CA SER A 7 -35.26 13.95 4.19
C SER A 7 -34.30 13.68 5.34
N ALA A 8 -33.05 14.13 5.21
CA ALA A 8 -32.08 14.08 6.31
C ALA A 8 -32.48 15.09 7.42
N PRO A 9 -32.44 14.71 8.71
CA PRO A 9 -32.65 15.67 9.79
C PRO A 9 -31.50 16.67 9.85
N SER A 10 -31.88 17.95 9.98
CA SER A 10 -31.00 19.11 10.09
C SER A 10 -30.31 19.11 11.46
N GLY A 11 -29.30 18.24 11.62
CA GLY A 11 -28.42 18.19 12.78
C GLY A 11 -27.02 18.69 12.40
N SER A 12 -26.61 19.82 12.96
CA SER A 12 -25.25 20.37 12.78
C SER A 12 -24.22 19.43 13.41
N ILE A 13 -23.65 18.52 12.62
CA ILE A 13 -22.51 17.70 13.06
C ILE A 13 -21.28 18.61 13.02
N SER A 14 -20.93 19.19 14.17
CA SER A 14 -19.61 19.79 14.37
C SER A 14 -18.58 18.66 14.31
N ARG A 15 -17.89 18.52 13.17
CA ARG A 15 -16.82 17.53 12.97
C ARG A 15 -15.54 18.00 13.66
N VAL A 16 -15.53 17.98 14.98
CA VAL A 16 -14.28 18.12 15.73
C VAL A 16 -14.26 17.05 16.80
N CYS A 17 -13.40 16.05 16.62
CA CYS A 17 -13.07 15.10 17.67
C CYS A 17 -12.33 15.86 18.79
N PRO A 18 -12.75 15.74 20.06
CA PRO A 18 -12.06 16.41 21.14
C PRO A 18 -10.65 15.83 21.28
N LEU A 19 -9.62 16.67 21.18
CA LEU A 19 -8.28 16.30 21.58
C LEU A 19 -8.23 16.17 23.11
N PRO A 20 -7.42 15.23 23.66
CA PRO A 20 -7.27 15.09 25.10
C PRO A 20 -6.70 16.39 25.69
N SER A 21 -7.46 16.96 26.63
CA SER A 21 -7.10 18.16 27.39
C SER A 21 -5.81 17.91 28.18
N GLY A 22 -4.70 18.43 27.68
CA GLY A 22 -3.37 18.26 28.30
C GLY A 22 -2.19 18.20 27.34
N SER A 23 -2.41 18.32 26.03
CA SER A 23 -1.32 18.43 25.05
C SER A 23 -0.81 19.88 25.01
N THR A 24 0.31 20.13 25.68
CA THR A 24 1.16 21.29 25.34
C THR A 24 1.49 21.17 23.85
N ALA A 25 1.14 22.20 23.08
CA ALA A 25 1.18 22.24 21.62
C ALA A 25 2.61 22.34 21.06
N ASP A 26 3.56 21.54 21.56
CA ASP A 26 4.97 21.58 21.16
C ASP A 26 5.60 20.17 21.05
N ALA A 27 4.82 19.14 20.73
CA ALA A 27 5.41 17.91 20.21
C ALA A 27 5.56 18.07 18.69
N PRO A 28 6.78 18.25 18.13
CA PRO A 28 6.93 18.22 16.70
C PRO A 28 6.53 16.81 16.25
N TYR A 29 5.51 16.75 15.42
CA TYR A 29 5.16 15.57 14.67
C TYR A 29 6.32 15.30 13.70
N TYR A 30 7.31 14.58 14.20
CA TYR A 30 8.52 14.22 13.49
C TYR A 30 8.20 12.97 12.66
N ASP A 31 7.47 13.19 11.56
CA ASP A 31 7.30 12.19 10.50
C ASP A 31 8.62 12.08 9.74
N ASP A 32 9.65 11.56 10.41
CA ASP A 32 10.93 11.27 9.79
C ASP A 32 10.77 10.02 8.92
N PRO A 33 10.89 10.15 7.58
CA PRO A 33 10.83 8.99 6.72
C PRO A 33 11.89 7.95 7.08
N ALA A 34 13.07 8.36 7.58
CA ALA A 34 14.12 7.42 7.98
C ALA A 34 13.77 6.62 9.24
N ALA A 35 12.88 7.13 10.10
CA ALA A 35 12.45 6.44 11.32
C ALA A 35 11.36 5.38 11.06
N ARG A 36 10.92 5.21 9.81
CA ARG A 36 9.91 4.19 9.45
C ARG A 36 10.51 2.80 9.59
N TRP A 37 9.80 1.89 10.26
CA TRP A 37 10.29 0.54 10.54
C TRP A 37 10.69 -0.23 9.27
N TRP A 38 9.99 -0.03 8.15
CA TRP A 38 10.27 -0.71 6.88
C TRP A 38 11.48 -0.15 6.12
N ASN A 39 12.08 0.93 6.59
CA ASN A 39 13.31 1.49 6.02
C ASN A 39 14.57 0.92 6.69
N GLY A 40 14.44 -0.05 7.60
CA GLY A 40 15.57 -0.83 8.09
C GLY A 40 16.16 -1.73 7.01
N GLY A 41 17.50 -1.93 7.04
CA GLY A 41 18.21 -2.72 6.02
C GLY A 41 17.74 -4.17 5.88
N GLU A 42 17.13 -4.74 6.92
CA GLU A 42 16.51 -6.08 6.87
C GLU A 42 15.28 -6.17 5.95
N TYR A 43 14.70 -5.03 5.57
CA TYR A 43 13.55 -4.93 4.67
C TYR A 43 13.91 -4.48 3.25
N GLU A 44 15.20 -4.26 2.96
CA GLU A 44 15.67 -3.91 1.61
C GLU A 44 15.58 -5.09 0.63
N ALA A 45 15.63 -6.33 1.14
CA ALA A 45 15.56 -7.54 0.35
C ALA A 45 14.81 -8.65 1.09
N LEU A 46 14.22 -9.56 0.32
CA LEU A 46 13.64 -10.78 0.87
C LEU A 46 14.73 -11.72 1.38
N SER A 47 14.46 -12.35 2.52
CA SER A 47 15.26 -13.48 2.98
C SER A 47 15.13 -14.68 2.04
N ASP A 48 16.06 -15.62 2.12
CA ASP A 48 16.05 -16.82 1.27
C ASP A 48 14.76 -17.65 1.42
N SER A 49 14.22 -17.73 2.65
CA SER A 49 12.97 -18.45 2.90
C SER A 49 11.75 -17.74 2.31
N GLN A 50 11.71 -16.41 2.37
CA GLN A 50 10.65 -15.61 1.74
C GLN A 50 10.70 -15.72 0.22
N ARG A 51 11.90 -15.71 -0.36
CA ARG A 51 12.11 -15.89 -1.81
C ARG A 51 11.64 -17.27 -2.27
N ALA A 52 12.00 -18.34 -1.56
CA ALA A 52 11.55 -19.69 -1.88
C ALA A 52 10.02 -19.83 -1.80
N ALA A 53 9.39 -19.21 -0.80
CA ALA A 53 7.93 -19.17 -0.68
C ALA A 53 7.28 -18.41 -1.86
N TYR A 54 7.85 -17.26 -2.24
CA TYR A 54 7.41 -16.48 -3.40
C TYR A 54 7.51 -17.28 -4.70
N GLU A 55 8.63 -17.95 -4.96
CA GLU A 55 8.82 -18.81 -6.14
C GLU A 55 7.81 -19.96 -6.16
N GLY A 56 7.50 -20.54 -5.00
CA GLY A 56 6.45 -21.56 -4.87
C GLY A 56 5.09 -21.07 -5.35
N VAL A 57 4.71 -19.84 -5.00
CA VAL A 57 3.44 -19.23 -5.48
C VAL A 57 3.53 -18.87 -6.96
N ARG A 58 4.64 -18.26 -7.40
CA ARG A 58 4.88 -17.87 -8.79
C ARG A 58 4.73 -19.06 -9.74
N ASN A 59 5.33 -20.20 -9.40
CA ASN A 59 5.34 -21.38 -10.25
C ASN A 59 4.02 -22.16 -10.26
N ASN A 60 3.23 -22.10 -9.18
CA ASN A 60 2.05 -22.97 -9.02
C ASN A 60 0.71 -22.23 -9.15
N SER A 61 0.66 -20.93 -8.87
CA SER A 61 -0.60 -20.19 -8.72
C SER A 61 -0.69 -18.92 -9.57
N MET A 62 0.42 -18.47 -10.17
CA MET A 62 0.42 -17.24 -10.96
C MET A 62 -0.08 -17.51 -12.38
N PHE A 63 -1.26 -17.01 -12.70
CA PHE A 63 -1.90 -17.21 -14.01
C PHE A 63 -1.44 -16.19 -15.06
N TYR A 64 -0.86 -15.07 -14.64
CA TYR A 64 -0.39 -14.02 -15.53
C TYR A 64 0.87 -13.37 -14.95
N ASP A 65 1.91 -13.27 -15.78
CA ASP A 65 3.14 -12.53 -15.52
C ASP A 65 3.34 -11.53 -16.66
N TYR A 66 3.39 -10.24 -16.36
CA TYR A 66 3.63 -9.24 -17.41
C TYR A 66 5.05 -9.34 -17.97
N CYS A 67 6.01 -9.85 -17.19
CA CYS A 67 7.39 -10.01 -17.63
C CYS A 67 7.55 -11.12 -18.67
N THR A 68 6.60 -12.07 -18.75
CA THR A 68 6.60 -13.13 -19.77
C THR A 68 5.65 -12.83 -20.93
N ASP A 69 4.87 -11.74 -20.84
CA ASP A 69 3.99 -11.27 -21.90
C ASP A 69 4.77 -10.40 -22.90
N GLU A 70 5.61 -11.05 -23.70
CA GLU A 70 6.45 -10.38 -24.69
C GLU A 70 5.63 -9.63 -25.75
N LEU A 71 4.46 -10.17 -26.11
CA LEU A 71 3.57 -9.58 -27.11
C LEU A 71 3.06 -8.21 -26.69
N ARG A 72 2.71 -8.04 -25.41
CA ARG A 72 2.28 -6.76 -24.86
C ARG A 72 3.31 -5.65 -25.05
N PHE A 73 4.60 -6.01 -25.02
CA PHE A 73 5.70 -5.07 -25.13
C PHE A 73 6.45 -5.16 -26.47
N ASN A 74 5.84 -5.79 -27.48
CA ASN A 74 6.44 -5.90 -28.81
C ASN A 74 7.86 -6.51 -28.77
N ASN A 75 8.05 -7.52 -27.91
CA ASN A 75 9.31 -8.19 -27.58
C ASN A 75 10.36 -7.34 -26.83
N HIS A 76 9.96 -6.19 -26.29
CA HIS A 76 10.79 -5.29 -25.49
C HIS A 76 10.26 -5.18 -24.06
N VAL A 77 10.37 -6.28 -23.31
CA VAL A 77 9.93 -6.29 -21.91
C VAL A 77 10.74 -5.31 -21.05
N PRO A 78 10.14 -4.77 -19.98
CA PRO A 78 10.81 -3.82 -19.10
C PRO A 78 12.07 -4.37 -18.40
N LEU A 79 13.00 -3.48 -18.03
CA LEU A 79 14.32 -3.86 -17.49
C LEU A 79 14.24 -4.47 -16.08
N GLU A 80 13.25 -4.07 -15.28
CA GLU A 80 13.01 -4.60 -13.93
C GLU A 80 12.76 -6.11 -13.94
N CYS A 81 12.27 -6.66 -15.06
CA CYS A 81 12.03 -8.09 -15.21
C CYS A 81 13.29 -8.95 -15.10
N SER A 82 14.48 -8.35 -15.26
CA SER A 82 15.77 -9.02 -15.09
C SER A 82 16.29 -9.04 -13.63
N TYR A 83 15.66 -8.28 -12.73
CA TYR A 83 16.07 -8.14 -11.33
C TYR A 83 15.14 -8.89 -10.34
N ASN A 84 14.09 -9.54 -10.85
CA ASN A 84 13.10 -10.31 -10.07
C ASN A 84 13.53 -11.74 -9.78
#